data_AF-A0A0G4ILL5-F1
#
_entry.id   AF-A0A0G4ILL5-F1
#
_cell.length_a   1.000
_cell.length_b   1.000
_cell.length_c   1.000
_cell.angle_alpha   90.00
_cell.angle_beta   90.00
_cell.angle_gamma   90.00
#
_symmetry.space_group_name_H-M   'P 1'
#
loop_
_entity.id
_entity.type
_entity.pdbx_description
1 polymer ?
#
loop_
_entity_poly.entity_id
_entity_poly.type
_entity_poly.pdbx_seq_one_letter_code
_entity_poly.pdbx_strand_id
1 'polypeptide(L)'
;MQVDLSWTSTGIIGPMFAVRCADCRLTAGDSVAARRGHAVAASAGLRVGKRRVRCRHCRGEVVDADRGHCYTCNADRALEQFLVCAESSTCRDQQALPTDCIVAEDAECQCSICMQTVPAGDFAVQFPSCRHALDLECFEAFVQSAVNNRQIAPSPERNLYSLNCPMRCPESLLVYTDTIRLAGDGVYQRFKLFATEISLTLASGGMFCPHPRCGTGIMGPLPSSRVIDCPNPDCRRPICLRCLADAVQCGCRRGTVPADLPGSKRCPFCSSPVTHYKDDGCHHIGYGIGGCQGRNPDGTVCGRHWCYVCLCEWPGPTCMRDHWFCSSSCDCPGRRETPDRTT
;
A
#
# COMPACT_ATOMS: atom_id res chain seq x y z
N MET A 1 -6.33 -20.77 -3.02
CA MET A 1 -5.46 -21.42 -4.02
C MET A 1 -4.28 -22.02 -3.27
N GLN A 2 -4.29 -23.33 -3.04
CA GLN A 2 -3.19 -24.05 -2.39
C GLN A 2 -1.99 -24.03 -3.33
N VAL A 3 -0.86 -23.49 -2.84
CA VAL A 3 0.42 -23.61 -3.55
C VAL A 3 0.93 -25.01 -3.24
N ASP A 4 0.98 -25.85 -4.26
CA ASP A 4 1.53 -27.20 -4.20
C ASP A 4 3.05 -27.10 -4.00
N LEU A 5 3.56 -27.65 -2.91
CA LEU A 5 4.97 -27.65 -2.55
C LEU A 5 5.46 -29.10 -2.55
N SER A 6 5.88 -29.57 -3.73
CA SER A 6 6.51 -30.88 -3.88
C SER A 6 7.90 -30.87 -3.24
N TRP A 7 8.19 -31.92 -2.48
CA TRP A 7 9.44 -32.14 -1.79
C TRP A 7 10.45 -32.80 -2.73
N THR A 8 11.61 -32.18 -2.96
CA THR A 8 12.77 -32.88 -3.51
C THR A 8 13.77 -33.15 -2.38
N SER A 9 13.84 -34.43 -2.00
CA SER A 9 14.81 -35.01 -1.09
C SER A 9 16.16 -35.18 -1.78
N THR A 10 16.87 -34.07 -2.02
CA THR A 10 18.30 -34.12 -2.32
C THR A 10 19.01 -33.11 -1.44
N GLY A 11 19.86 -33.61 -0.55
CA GLY A 11 20.79 -32.78 0.18
C GLY A 11 21.71 -32.08 -0.82
N ILE A 12 21.74 -30.74 -0.73
CA ILE A 12 22.71 -29.75 -1.22
C ILE A 12 21.91 -28.55 -1.74
N ILE A 13 21.84 -27.51 -0.91
CA ILE A 13 21.27 -26.17 -1.16
C ILE A 13 19.75 -26.16 -1.40
N GLY A 14 18.96 -26.20 -0.32
CA GLY A 14 17.56 -25.76 -0.39
C GLY A 14 17.48 -24.24 -0.61
N PRO A 15 16.33 -23.72 -1.09
CA PRO A 15 16.18 -22.29 -1.41
C PRO A 15 16.57 -21.42 -0.22
N MET A 16 17.39 -20.40 -0.47
CA MET A 16 17.74 -19.43 0.56
C MET A 16 16.49 -18.64 0.93
N PHE A 17 16.06 -18.74 2.18
CA PHE A 17 14.95 -17.92 2.65
C PHE A 17 15.51 -16.61 3.21
N ALA A 18 14.86 -15.50 2.91
CA ALA A 18 15.09 -14.28 3.66
C ALA A 18 14.29 -14.31 4.95
N VAL A 19 14.89 -13.87 6.05
CA VAL A 19 14.23 -13.75 7.35
C VAL A 19 14.60 -12.45 8.03
N ARG A 20 13.72 -11.95 8.90
CA ARG A 20 14.10 -10.90 9.86
C ARG A 20 14.42 -11.53 11.21
N CYS A 21 15.66 -11.37 11.66
CA CYS A 21 16.10 -11.79 12.99
C CYS A 21 16.45 -10.57 13.85
N ALA A 22 15.60 -10.25 14.82
CA ALA A 22 15.77 -9.08 15.69
C ALA A 22 16.90 -9.25 16.74
N ASP A 23 17.14 -10.49 17.16
CA ASP A 23 18.09 -10.83 18.24
C ASP A 23 19.48 -11.24 17.70
N CYS A 24 19.70 -11.08 16.40
CA CYS A 24 20.97 -11.46 15.78
C CYS A 24 22.08 -10.51 16.20
N ARG A 25 23.02 -11.01 17.02
CA ARG A 25 24.20 -10.25 17.48
C ARG A 25 25.29 -10.08 16.42
N LEU A 26 25.06 -10.56 15.19
CA LEU A 26 25.97 -10.24 14.09
C LEU A 26 25.97 -8.73 13.87
N THR A 27 27.16 -8.14 13.89
CA THR A 27 27.30 -6.74 13.52
C THR A 27 26.82 -6.56 12.09
N ALA A 28 26.24 -5.40 11.76
CA ALA A 28 25.63 -5.19 10.45
C ALA A 28 26.59 -5.56 9.31
N GLY A 29 27.88 -5.19 9.41
CA GLY A 29 28.93 -5.48 8.42
C GLY A 29 29.26 -6.96 8.21
N ASP A 30 28.91 -7.84 9.15
CA ASP A 30 29.17 -9.28 9.05
C ASP A 30 27.99 -10.07 8.47
N SER A 31 26.87 -9.41 8.15
CA SER A 31 25.73 -10.08 7.53
C SER A 31 25.90 -10.26 6.03
N VAL A 32 25.26 -11.29 5.45
CA VAL A 32 25.23 -11.49 3.99
C VAL A 32 24.65 -10.26 3.30
N ALA A 33 23.56 -9.70 3.84
CA ALA A 33 22.91 -8.51 3.31
C ALA A 33 23.88 -7.31 3.23
N ALA A 34 24.63 -7.02 4.30
CA ALA A 34 25.56 -5.89 4.28
C ALA A 34 26.77 -6.11 3.37
N ARG A 35 27.31 -7.34 3.30
CA ARG A 35 28.39 -7.67 2.35
C ARG A 35 27.99 -7.46 0.89
N ARG A 36 26.69 -7.50 0.61
CA ARG A 36 26.11 -7.25 -0.72
C ARG A 36 25.66 -5.80 -0.92
N GLY A 37 26.01 -4.89 -0.01
CA GLY A 37 25.67 -3.46 -0.10
C GLY A 37 24.35 -3.06 0.58
N HIS A 38 23.57 -4.01 1.09
CA HIS A 38 22.25 -3.74 1.68
C HIS A 38 22.32 -3.37 3.17
N ALA A 39 23.06 -2.31 3.52
CA ALA A 39 23.36 -1.93 4.90
C ALA A 39 22.12 -1.56 5.73
N VAL A 40 21.14 -0.88 5.13
CA VAL A 40 19.89 -0.48 5.80
C VAL A 40 19.05 -1.70 6.15
N ALA A 41 18.82 -2.58 5.18
CA ALA A 41 18.09 -3.83 5.40
C ALA A 41 18.81 -4.76 6.40
N ALA A 42 20.14 -4.84 6.33
CA ALA A 42 20.97 -5.57 7.30
C ALA A 42 20.80 -5.03 8.73
N SER A 43 20.79 -3.70 8.88
CA SER A 43 20.57 -3.03 10.18
C SER A 43 19.15 -3.25 10.70
N ALA A 44 18.17 -3.38 9.80
CA ALA A 44 16.79 -3.75 10.13
C ALA A 44 16.62 -5.26 10.47
N GLY A 45 17.71 -6.04 10.43
CA GLY A 45 17.73 -7.45 10.83
C GLY A 45 17.50 -8.44 9.70
N LEU A 46 17.60 -8.04 8.42
CA LEU A 46 17.54 -8.96 7.28
C LEU A 46 18.71 -9.95 7.32
N ARG A 47 18.41 -11.24 7.28
CA ARG A 47 19.39 -12.33 7.28
C ARG A 47 18.94 -13.43 6.33
N VAL A 48 19.90 -14.25 5.89
CA VAL A 48 19.63 -15.57 5.33
C VAL A 48 19.07 -16.46 6.42
N GLY A 49 18.01 -17.18 6.07
CA GLY A 49 17.29 -18.07 6.94
C GLY A 49 17.17 -19.47 6.37
N LYS A 50 16.77 -20.39 7.25
CA LYS A 50 16.53 -21.80 6.94
C LYS A 50 15.16 -22.19 7.46
N ARG A 51 14.45 -23.02 6.69
CA ARG A 51 13.19 -23.63 7.12
C ARG A 51 13.45 -24.87 7.97
N ARG A 52 12.74 -24.98 9.08
CA ARG A 52 12.73 -26.12 10.00
C ARG A 52 11.30 -26.58 10.24
N VAL A 53 11.16 -27.80 10.77
CA VAL A 53 9.87 -28.42 11.09
C VAL A 53 9.87 -28.81 12.55
N ARG A 54 8.76 -28.59 13.25
CA ARG A 54 8.57 -29.04 14.63
C ARG A 54 7.16 -29.53 14.88
N CYS A 55 6.97 -30.27 15.96
CA CYS A 55 5.65 -30.69 16.42
C CYS A 55 4.83 -29.47 16.87
N ARG A 56 3.60 -29.32 16.37
CA ARG A 56 2.71 -28.22 16.78
C ARG A 56 2.27 -28.31 18.24
N HIS A 57 2.34 -29.50 18.83
CA HIS A 57 1.94 -29.75 20.22
C HIS A 57 3.06 -29.47 21.23
N CYS A 58 4.18 -30.18 21.14
CA CYS A 58 5.29 -30.04 22.11
C CYS A 58 6.38 -29.05 21.68
N ARG A 59 6.33 -28.53 20.44
CA ARG A 59 7.37 -27.69 19.82
C ARG A 59 8.74 -28.36 19.68
N GLY A 60 8.84 -29.66 19.91
CA GLY A 60 10.05 -30.44 19.67
C GLY A 60 10.35 -30.61 18.18
N GLU A 61 11.63 -30.55 17.82
CA GLU A 61 12.13 -30.70 16.45
C GLU A 61 12.45 -32.17 16.08
N VAL A 62 12.34 -33.09 17.04
CA VAL A 62 12.56 -34.54 16.80
C VAL A 62 11.28 -35.14 16.21
N VAL A 63 11.09 -34.95 14.91
CA VAL A 63 9.90 -35.36 14.17
C VAL A 63 10.25 -36.07 12.87
N ASP A 64 9.42 -37.03 12.47
CA ASP A 64 9.40 -37.59 11.12
C ASP A 64 8.45 -36.75 10.28
N ALA A 65 9.01 -35.94 9.39
CA ALA A 65 8.24 -35.01 8.56
C ALA A 65 7.32 -35.72 7.55
N ASP A 66 7.74 -36.89 7.05
CA ASP A 66 6.99 -37.64 6.03
C ASP A 66 5.78 -38.34 6.65
N ARG A 67 5.94 -38.86 7.86
CA ARG A 67 4.86 -39.55 8.59
C ARG A 67 4.02 -38.64 9.46
N GLY A 68 4.46 -37.41 9.71
CA GLY A 68 3.82 -36.54 10.69
C GLY A 68 3.96 -37.06 12.13
N HIS A 69 5.02 -37.82 12.42
CA HIS A 69 5.20 -38.43 13.73
C HIS A 69 6.11 -37.58 14.62
N CYS A 70 5.70 -37.33 15.86
CA CYS A 70 6.54 -36.66 16.85
C CYS A 70 7.11 -37.68 17.82
N TYR A 71 8.44 -37.86 17.80
CA TYR A 71 9.11 -38.80 18.70
C TYR A 71 9.11 -38.35 20.16
N THR A 72 9.07 -37.03 20.42
CA THR A 72 8.94 -36.51 21.79
C THR A 72 7.56 -36.78 22.39
N CYS A 73 6.50 -36.71 21.58
CA CYS A 73 5.15 -37.05 22.02
C CYS A 73 4.84 -38.54 21.90
N ASN A 74 5.69 -39.29 21.19
CA ASN A 74 5.46 -40.65 20.75
C ASN A 74 4.08 -40.85 20.10
N ALA A 75 3.69 -39.94 19.22
CA ALA A 75 2.38 -39.94 18.58
C ALA A 75 2.41 -39.18 17.26
N ASP A 76 1.47 -39.53 16.37
CA ASP A 76 1.21 -38.76 15.16
C ASP A 76 0.62 -37.40 15.57
N ARG A 77 1.23 -36.33 15.05
CA ARG A 77 0.95 -34.95 15.41
C ARG A 77 1.01 -34.09 14.18
N ALA A 78 0.16 -33.07 14.16
CA ALA A 78 0.31 -31.99 13.20
C ALA A 78 1.71 -31.34 13.39
N LEU A 79 2.45 -31.25 12.29
CA LEU A 79 3.73 -30.57 12.25
C LEU A 79 3.54 -29.14 11.75
N GLU A 80 4.40 -28.24 12.19
CA GLU A 80 4.44 -26.86 11.70
C GLU A 80 5.83 -26.51 11.18
N GLN A 81 5.87 -25.75 10.09
CA GLN A 81 7.09 -25.20 9.53
C GLN A 81 7.38 -23.84 10.19
N PHE A 82 8.64 -23.55 10.43
CA PHE A 82 9.09 -22.25 10.92
C PHE A 82 10.44 -21.88 10.32
N LEU A 83 10.77 -20.59 10.36
CA LEU A 83 12.02 -20.06 9.83
C LEU A 83 12.95 -19.68 10.97
N VAL A 84 14.25 -19.89 10.76
CA VAL A 84 15.31 -19.51 11.69
C VAL A 84 16.44 -18.77 10.97
N CYS A 85 17.23 -18.00 11.71
CA CYS A 85 18.46 -17.40 11.18
C CYS A 85 19.50 -18.48 10.84
N ALA A 86 20.08 -18.41 9.64
CA ALA A 86 21.14 -19.32 9.21
C ALA A 86 22.55 -18.72 9.43
N GLU A 87 22.66 -17.41 9.62
CA GLU A 87 23.95 -16.70 9.66
C GLU A 87 24.62 -16.72 11.04
N SER A 88 23.85 -16.81 12.13
CA SER A 88 24.39 -16.80 13.49
C SER A 88 24.00 -18.05 14.27
N SER A 89 24.96 -18.61 15.02
CA SER A 89 24.70 -19.69 16.00
C SER A 89 23.94 -19.19 17.24
N THR A 90 24.03 -17.90 17.58
CA THR A 90 23.44 -17.35 18.82
C THR A 90 21.92 -17.25 18.79
N CYS A 91 21.33 -17.12 17.60
CA CYS A 91 19.89 -16.98 17.39
C CYS A 91 19.33 -18.09 16.48
N ARG A 92 20.11 -19.16 16.26
CA ARG A 92 19.78 -20.25 15.34
C ARG A 92 18.52 -21.03 15.75
N ASP A 93 18.20 -21.05 17.03
CA ASP A 93 17.03 -21.76 17.57
C ASP A 93 15.86 -20.81 17.88
N GLN A 94 16.03 -19.51 17.61
CA GLN A 94 14.97 -18.53 17.73
C GLN A 94 14.18 -18.45 16.42
N GLN A 95 12.86 -18.44 16.55
CA GLN A 95 11.96 -18.27 15.42
C GLN A 95 12.18 -16.87 14.82
N ALA A 96 12.62 -16.82 13.57
CA ALA A 96 12.76 -15.60 12.80
C ALA A 96 11.42 -15.25 12.14
N LEU A 97 11.22 -13.97 11.86
CA LEU A 97 9.99 -13.52 11.21
C LEU A 97 10.09 -13.74 9.70
N PRO A 98 9.07 -14.35 9.08
CA PRO A 98 9.02 -14.51 7.64
C PRO A 98 9.02 -13.16 6.95
N THR A 99 9.82 -13.05 5.90
CA THR A 99 9.73 -11.96 4.94
C THR A 99 9.33 -12.57 3.60
N ASP A 100 8.10 -13.07 3.52
CA ASP A 100 7.63 -13.87 2.37
C ASP A 100 7.55 -13.07 1.06
N CYS A 101 7.59 -11.73 1.14
CA CYS A 101 7.73 -10.86 -0.03
C CYS A 101 9.18 -10.70 -0.48
N ILE A 102 10.17 -11.18 0.27
CA ILE A 102 11.56 -11.14 -0.18
C ILE A 102 11.87 -12.44 -0.90
N VAL A 103 12.17 -12.30 -2.18
CA VAL A 103 12.69 -13.38 -2.99
C VAL A 103 14.22 -13.32 -2.93
N ALA A 104 14.82 -14.47 -2.62
CA ALA A 104 16.22 -14.77 -2.87
C ALA A 104 16.24 -16.06 -3.71
N GLU A 105 15.53 -16.01 -4.85
CA GLU A 105 15.33 -17.17 -5.70
C GLU A 105 16.60 -17.51 -6.48
N ASP A 106 16.68 -18.76 -6.95
CA ASP A 106 17.73 -19.25 -7.85
C ASP A 106 17.61 -18.65 -9.28
N ALA A 107 16.66 -17.72 -9.50
CA ALA A 107 16.41 -17.04 -10.76
C ALA A 107 16.64 -15.52 -10.62
N GLU A 108 17.21 -14.94 -11.66
CA GLU A 108 17.38 -13.48 -11.77
C GLU A 108 16.01 -12.80 -11.97
N CYS A 109 15.84 -11.60 -11.42
CA CYS A 109 14.65 -10.78 -11.64
C CYS A 109 15.04 -9.35 -12.01
N GLN A 110 14.13 -8.62 -12.68
CA GLN A 110 14.36 -7.23 -13.04
C GLN A 110 13.62 -6.29 -12.08
N CYS A 111 14.33 -5.31 -11.52
CA CYS A 111 13.70 -4.28 -10.71
C CYS A 111 12.76 -3.42 -11.57
N SER A 112 11.51 -3.27 -11.13
CA SER A 112 10.47 -2.53 -11.87
C SER A 112 10.64 -1.01 -11.82
N ILE A 113 11.58 -0.48 -11.03
CA ILE A 113 11.86 0.96 -10.92
C ILE A 113 13.12 1.34 -11.70
N CYS A 114 14.26 0.74 -11.36
CA CYS A 114 15.56 1.10 -11.97
C CYS A 114 15.89 0.26 -13.22
N MET A 115 15.09 -0.77 -13.53
CA MET A 115 15.28 -1.71 -14.64
C MET A 115 16.59 -2.51 -14.59
N GLN A 116 17.33 -2.45 -13.47
CA GLN A 116 18.52 -3.26 -13.26
C GLN A 116 18.14 -4.70 -12.93
N THR A 117 18.99 -5.64 -13.37
CA THR A 117 18.87 -7.04 -13.03
C THR A 117 19.37 -7.27 -11.61
N VAL A 118 18.55 -7.92 -10.78
CA VAL A 118 18.94 -8.46 -9.49
C VAL A 118 19.45 -9.89 -9.73
N PRO A 119 20.74 -10.18 -9.47
CA PRO A 119 21.33 -11.50 -9.70
C PRO A 119 20.65 -12.59 -8.87
N ALA A 120 20.71 -13.82 -9.39
CA ALA A 120 20.21 -14.99 -8.69
C ALA A 120 20.88 -15.14 -7.32
N GLY A 121 20.08 -15.45 -6.31
CA GLY A 121 20.51 -15.54 -4.93
C GLY A 121 20.75 -14.21 -4.22
N ASP A 122 20.53 -13.04 -4.86
CA ASP A 122 20.41 -11.76 -4.15
C ASP A 122 18.97 -11.42 -3.75
N PHE A 123 18.82 -10.45 -2.83
CA PHE A 123 17.52 -10.11 -2.25
C PHE A 123 16.77 -9.09 -3.10
N ALA A 124 15.52 -9.39 -3.41
CA ALA A 124 14.56 -8.43 -3.96
C ALA A 124 13.21 -8.54 -3.22
N VAL A 125 12.46 -7.45 -3.16
CA VAL A 125 11.07 -7.47 -2.69
C VAL A 125 10.14 -7.65 -3.88
N GLN A 126 9.39 -8.74 -3.90
CA GLN A 126 8.38 -9.03 -4.89
C GLN A 126 6.97 -8.87 -4.31
N PHE A 127 6.11 -8.17 -5.05
CA PHE A 127 4.70 -8.04 -4.72
C PHE A 127 3.94 -9.30 -5.14
N PRO A 128 3.28 -10.05 -4.23
CA PRO A 128 2.76 -11.39 -4.53
C PRO A 128 1.71 -11.45 -5.64
N SER A 129 0.84 -10.44 -5.76
CA SER A 129 -0.28 -10.46 -6.72
C SER A 129 0.12 -10.04 -8.13
N CYS A 130 1.09 -9.15 -8.29
CA CYS A 130 1.51 -8.64 -9.60
C CYS A 130 2.92 -9.06 -10.02
N ARG A 131 3.68 -9.71 -9.13
CA ARG A 131 5.06 -10.18 -9.34
C ARG A 131 6.09 -9.10 -9.70
N HIS A 132 5.73 -7.83 -9.68
CA HIS A 132 6.70 -6.74 -9.77
C HIS A 132 7.71 -6.87 -8.62
N ALA A 133 8.98 -6.88 -8.98
CA ALA A 133 10.10 -7.00 -8.07
C ALA A 133 10.83 -5.66 -7.96
N LEU A 134 11.34 -5.37 -6.77
CA LEU A 134 12.19 -4.22 -6.48
C LEU A 134 13.49 -4.72 -5.86
N ASP A 135 14.63 -4.22 -6.31
CA ASP A 135 15.85 -4.32 -5.52
C ASP A 135 15.66 -3.59 -4.17
N LEU A 136 16.51 -3.89 -3.19
CA LEU A 136 16.35 -3.36 -1.83
C LEU A 136 16.55 -1.84 -1.74
N GLU A 137 17.39 -1.24 -2.58
CA GLU A 137 17.62 0.22 -2.59
C GLU A 137 16.39 0.96 -3.14
N CYS A 138 15.84 0.50 -4.26
CA CYS A 138 14.60 0.98 -4.84
C CYS A 138 13.41 0.77 -3.90
N PHE A 139 13.38 -0.37 -3.18
CA PHE A 139 12.37 -0.62 -2.16
C PHE A 139 12.45 0.38 -1.01
N GLU A 140 13.66 0.65 -0.48
CA GLU A 140 13.87 1.66 0.55
C GLU A 140 13.37 3.05 0.10
N ALA A 141 13.82 3.50 -1.07
CA ALA A 141 13.41 4.79 -1.65
C ALA A 141 11.89 4.87 -1.87
N PHE A 142 11.28 3.79 -2.37
CA PHE A 142 9.84 3.67 -2.55
C PHE A 142 9.09 3.81 -1.23
N VAL A 143 9.45 3.02 -0.20
CA VAL A 143 8.79 3.04 1.10
C VAL A 143 8.93 4.42 1.74
N GLN A 144 10.13 5.01 1.71
CA GLN A 144 10.40 6.34 2.24
C GLN A 144 9.53 7.41 1.56
N SER A 145 9.39 7.36 0.25
CA SER A 145 8.51 8.27 -0.52
C SER A 145 7.04 8.03 -0.20
N ALA A 146 6.59 6.77 -0.19
CA ALA A 146 5.19 6.42 0.04
C ALA A 146 4.72 6.83 1.44
N VAL A 147 5.55 6.59 2.47
CA VAL A 147 5.25 6.99 3.86
C VAL A 147 5.23 8.51 4.01
N ASN A 148 6.21 9.24 3.44
CA ASN A 148 6.24 10.70 3.48
C ASN A 148 5.02 11.34 2.80
N ASN A 149 4.57 10.73 1.70
CA ASN A 149 3.42 11.17 0.93
C ASN A 149 2.09 10.59 1.44
N ARG A 150 2.08 9.92 2.60
CA ARG A 150 0.92 9.28 3.23
C ARG A 150 0.16 8.33 2.27
N GLN A 151 0.86 7.64 1.37
CA GLN A 151 0.31 6.66 0.42
C GLN A 151 0.12 5.29 1.09
N ILE A 152 -0.57 5.28 2.24
CA ILE A 152 -0.84 4.09 3.03
C ILE A 152 -2.24 3.61 2.69
N ALA A 153 -2.36 2.35 2.28
CA ALA A 153 -3.61 1.73 1.88
C ALA A 153 -4.14 0.79 2.97
N PRO A 154 -5.46 0.81 3.26
CA PRO A 154 -6.07 -0.18 4.13
C PRO A 154 -6.20 -1.53 3.41
N SER A 155 -6.10 -2.61 4.19
CA SER A 155 -6.47 -3.98 3.81
C SER A 155 -7.75 -4.36 4.56
N PRO A 156 -8.93 -4.28 3.91
CA PRO A 156 -10.19 -4.61 4.58
C PRO A 156 -10.22 -6.05 5.09
N GLU A 157 -9.66 -6.99 4.32
CA GLU A 157 -9.68 -8.43 4.65
C GLU A 157 -8.79 -8.78 5.84
N ARG A 158 -7.67 -8.06 6.01
CA ARG A 158 -6.68 -8.38 7.03
C ARG A 158 -6.71 -7.43 8.22
N ASN A 159 -7.55 -6.40 8.17
CA ASN A 159 -7.62 -5.33 9.17
C ASN A 159 -6.24 -4.70 9.47
N LEU A 160 -5.46 -4.49 8.41
CA LEU A 160 -4.08 -3.98 8.45
C LEU A 160 -3.96 -2.79 7.50
N TYR A 161 -2.91 -1.98 7.69
CA TYR A 161 -2.49 -0.97 6.73
C TYR A 161 -1.17 -1.41 6.11
N SER A 162 -0.95 -1.08 4.82
CA SER A 162 0.29 -1.37 4.13
C SER A 162 0.45 -0.48 2.89
N LEU A 163 1.38 -0.82 1.99
CA LEU A 163 1.70 -0.07 0.77
C LEU A 163 1.30 -0.88 -0.47
N ASN A 164 0.80 -0.21 -1.50
CA ASN A 164 0.52 -0.83 -2.79
C ASN A 164 1.79 -0.92 -3.64
N CYS A 165 1.79 -1.77 -4.67
CA CYS A 165 2.86 -1.80 -5.66
C CYS A 165 3.08 -0.40 -6.27
N PRO A 166 4.35 0.02 -6.49
CA PRO A 166 4.65 1.31 -7.13
C PRO A 166 4.02 1.43 -8.53
N MET A 167 3.80 0.32 -9.23
CA MET A 167 3.10 0.27 -10.52
C MET A 167 1.57 0.43 -10.41
N ARG A 168 1.05 0.64 -9.20
CA ARG A 168 -0.38 0.84 -8.89
C ARG A 168 -1.29 -0.26 -9.45
N CYS A 169 -0.80 -1.49 -9.45
CA CYS A 169 -1.59 -2.64 -9.86
C CYS A 169 -2.80 -2.81 -8.92
N PRO A 170 -3.94 -3.30 -9.43
CA PRO A 170 -5.08 -3.69 -8.59
C PRO A 170 -4.65 -4.73 -7.55
N GLU A 171 -5.19 -4.64 -6.33
CA GLU A 171 -4.98 -5.63 -5.25
C GLU A 171 -3.50 -5.97 -4.99
N SER A 172 -2.64 -4.96 -5.09
CA SER A 172 -1.18 -5.11 -5.02
C SER A 172 -0.58 -4.74 -3.68
N LEU A 173 -1.36 -4.97 -2.62
CA LEU A 173 -0.93 -4.63 -1.28
C LEU A 173 0.23 -5.53 -0.85
N LEU A 174 1.29 -4.90 -0.31
CA LEU A 174 2.38 -5.61 0.34
C LEU A 174 1.83 -6.32 1.58
N VAL A 175 1.77 -7.65 1.52
CA VAL A 175 1.03 -8.46 2.51
C VAL A 175 1.64 -8.38 3.91
N TYR A 176 2.95 -8.21 4.01
CA TYR A 176 3.68 -8.27 5.27
C TYR A 176 4.27 -6.91 5.66
N THR A 177 3.76 -6.34 6.74
CA THR A 177 4.18 -5.02 7.25
C THR A 177 5.61 -5.03 7.77
N ASP A 178 6.12 -6.16 8.26
CA ASP A 178 7.52 -6.27 8.69
C ASP A 178 8.52 -6.10 7.53
N THR A 179 8.11 -6.33 6.28
CA THR A 179 8.93 -6.03 5.10
C THR A 179 9.15 -4.52 4.95
N ILE A 180 8.20 -3.67 5.35
CA ILE A 180 8.34 -2.20 5.34
C ILE A 180 9.49 -1.75 6.24
N ARG A 181 9.77 -2.49 7.31
CA ARG A 181 10.87 -2.17 8.25
C ARG A 181 12.25 -2.27 7.61
N LEU A 182 12.40 -2.98 6.50
CA LEU A 182 13.67 -3.09 5.78
C LEU A 182 14.13 -1.76 5.18
N ALA A 183 13.21 -0.83 4.96
CA ALA A 183 13.51 0.56 4.59
C ALA A 183 14.03 1.41 5.77
N GLY A 184 14.24 0.79 6.94
CA GLY A 184 14.78 1.42 8.13
C GLY A 184 13.76 1.66 9.24
N ASP A 185 14.23 1.57 10.47
CA ASP A 185 13.41 1.68 11.68
C ASP A 185 12.70 3.04 11.79
N GLY A 186 13.37 4.13 11.42
CA GLY A 186 12.77 5.47 11.45
C GLY A 186 11.57 5.60 10.51
N VAL A 187 11.68 5.06 9.29
CA VAL A 187 10.58 5.05 8.32
C VAL A 187 9.43 4.18 8.80
N TYR A 188 9.76 3.03 9.38
CA TYR A 188 8.77 2.11 9.92
C TYR A 188 7.99 2.68 11.11
N GLN A 189 8.64 3.41 12.02
CA GLN A 189 7.93 4.08 13.11
C GLN A 189 6.96 5.14 12.58
N ARG A 190 7.37 5.95 11.59
CA ARG A 190 6.47 6.93 10.95
C ARG A 190 5.31 6.24 10.24
N PHE A 191 5.55 5.14 9.54
CA PHE A 191 4.51 4.32 8.92
C PHE A 191 3.47 3.87 9.95
N LYS A 192 3.91 3.29 11.09
CA LYS A 192 2.98 2.86 12.16
C LYS A 192 2.19 4.04 12.73
N LEU A 193 2.84 5.17 13.00
CA LEU A 193 2.17 6.37 13.50
C LEU A 193 1.08 6.84 12.53
N PHE A 194 1.40 6.94 11.23
CA PHE A 194 0.42 7.35 10.23
C PHE A 194 -0.70 6.33 10.03
N ALA A 195 -0.39 5.03 10.03
CA ALA A 195 -1.41 3.98 9.95
C ALA A 195 -2.37 4.04 11.15
N THR A 196 -1.86 4.26 12.36
CA THR A 196 -2.68 4.45 13.56
C THR A 196 -3.51 5.73 13.47
N GLU A 197 -2.92 6.85 13.03
CA GLU A 197 -3.63 8.11 12.83
C GLU A 197 -4.79 7.93 11.83
N ILE A 198 -4.55 7.24 10.72
CA ILE A 198 -5.57 6.92 9.70
C ILE A 198 -6.66 6.06 10.31
N SER A 199 -6.30 4.99 11.01
CA SER A 199 -7.26 4.08 11.63
C SER A 199 -8.17 4.80 12.63
N LEU A 200 -7.60 5.59 13.54
CA LEU A 200 -8.36 6.29 14.58
C LEU A 200 -9.24 7.40 14.01
N THR A 201 -8.70 8.15 13.05
CA THR A 201 -9.43 9.23 12.38
C THR A 201 -10.63 8.66 11.62
N LEU A 202 -10.43 7.58 10.85
CA LEU A 202 -11.52 6.96 10.08
C LEU A 202 -12.53 6.25 10.99
N ALA A 203 -12.09 5.53 12.02
CA ALA A 203 -12.98 4.81 12.94
C ALA A 203 -13.91 5.75 13.72
N SER A 204 -13.47 6.98 14.00
CA SER A 204 -14.30 8.00 14.66
C SER A 204 -15.24 8.75 13.70
N GLY A 205 -15.25 8.42 12.41
CA GLY A 205 -15.99 9.17 11.39
C GLY A 205 -15.39 10.56 11.11
N GLY A 206 -14.09 10.69 11.40
CA GLY A 206 -13.29 11.89 11.18
C GLY A 206 -12.74 12.01 9.76
N MET A 207 -11.84 12.96 9.55
CA MET A 207 -11.17 13.17 8.27
C MET A 207 -9.76 13.75 8.44
N PHE A 208 -8.95 13.71 7.40
CA PHE A 208 -7.67 14.40 7.37
C PHE A 208 -7.80 15.83 6.84
N CYS A 209 -7.05 16.75 7.42
CA CYS A 209 -6.93 18.10 6.88
C CYS A 209 -6.39 18.04 5.43
N PRO A 210 -7.15 18.49 4.43
CA PRO A 210 -6.81 18.34 3.02
C PRO A 210 -5.76 19.37 2.55
N HIS A 211 -5.43 20.35 3.38
CA HIS A 211 -4.49 21.38 2.98
C HIS A 211 -3.07 20.83 2.79
N PRO A 212 -2.34 21.31 1.77
CA PRO A 212 -0.94 20.98 1.58
C PRO A 212 -0.15 21.22 2.87
N ARG A 213 0.72 20.26 3.19
CA ARG A 213 1.64 20.27 4.35
C ARG A 213 0.99 20.26 5.74
N CYS A 214 -0.34 20.10 5.86
CA CYS A 214 -1.00 19.89 7.15
C CYS A 214 -1.22 18.39 7.40
N GLY A 215 -2.27 17.81 6.79
CA GLY A 215 -2.58 16.39 6.95
C GLY A 215 -2.88 15.95 8.39
N THR A 216 -3.26 16.86 9.29
CA THR A 216 -3.67 16.52 10.66
C THR A 216 -4.97 15.71 10.65
N GLY A 217 -5.00 14.60 11.37
CA GLY A 217 -6.22 13.85 11.66
C GLY A 217 -7.20 14.67 12.50
N ILE A 218 -8.40 14.88 11.97
CA ILE A 218 -9.53 15.54 12.64
C ILE A 218 -10.45 14.43 13.11
N MET A 219 -10.40 14.13 14.41
CA MET A 219 -11.22 13.08 15.02
C MET A 219 -12.70 13.45 14.91
N GLY A 220 -13.52 12.46 14.56
CA GLY A 220 -14.96 12.63 14.44
C GLY A 220 -15.72 12.39 15.75
N PRO A 221 -17.06 12.45 15.71
CA PRO A 221 -17.88 12.73 14.52
C PRO A 221 -17.71 14.17 14.07
N LEU A 222 -17.58 14.39 12.76
CA LEU A 222 -17.49 15.74 12.21
C LEU A 222 -18.81 16.50 12.45
N PRO A 223 -18.75 17.80 12.77
CA PRO A 223 -19.95 18.58 13.02
C PRO A 223 -20.80 18.69 11.74
N SER A 224 -22.10 18.90 11.92
CA SER A 224 -23.01 19.21 10.81
C SER A 224 -22.75 20.57 10.16
N SER A 225 -21.85 21.37 10.74
CA SER A 225 -21.39 22.61 10.14
C SER A 225 -20.65 22.33 8.83
N ARG A 226 -20.98 23.09 7.79
CA ARG A 226 -20.35 22.94 6.48
C ARG A 226 -18.84 23.26 6.48
N VAL A 227 -18.41 24.08 7.43
CA VAL A 227 -17.04 24.54 7.56
C VAL A 227 -16.55 24.16 8.95
N ILE A 228 -15.31 23.70 9.03
CA ILE A 228 -14.59 23.46 10.27
C ILE A 228 -13.22 24.10 10.16
N ASP A 229 -12.67 24.58 11.26
CA ASP A 229 -11.27 24.99 11.30
C ASP A 229 -10.39 23.79 11.59
N CYS A 230 -9.24 23.70 10.92
CA CYS A 230 -8.27 22.67 11.25
C CYS A 230 -7.81 22.84 12.70
N PRO A 231 -7.90 21.79 13.56
CA PRO A 231 -7.53 21.89 14.98
C PRO A 231 -6.03 22.07 15.21
N ASN A 232 -5.21 21.82 14.18
CA ASN A 232 -3.77 22.03 14.24
C ASN A 232 -3.47 23.54 14.41
N PRO A 233 -2.81 23.95 15.51
CA PRO A 233 -2.44 25.34 15.77
C PRO A 233 -1.64 25.99 14.64
N ASP A 234 -0.82 25.22 13.92
CA ASP A 234 0.04 25.70 12.84
C ASP A 234 -0.70 25.81 11.49
N CYS A 235 -1.88 25.19 11.38
CA CYS A 235 -2.70 25.24 10.18
C CYS A 235 -3.86 26.23 10.34
N ARG A 236 -4.79 25.99 11.27
CA ARG A 236 -6.02 26.76 11.55
C ARG A 236 -6.86 27.19 10.34
N ARG A 237 -6.58 26.69 9.14
CA ARG A 237 -7.31 27.05 7.93
C ARG A 237 -8.71 26.42 7.94
N PRO A 238 -9.72 27.15 7.45
CA PRO A 238 -11.08 26.65 7.41
C PRO A 238 -11.25 25.68 6.24
N ILE A 239 -11.86 24.54 6.51
CA ILE A 239 -12.05 23.42 5.59
C ILE A 239 -13.54 23.30 5.31
N CYS A 240 -13.92 23.30 4.03
CA CYS A 240 -15.30 22.99 3.66
C CYS A 240 -15.49 21.46 3.67
N LEU A 241 -16.28 20.94 4.60
CA LEU A 241 -16.59 19.50 4.70
C LEU A 241 -17.33 18.93 3.49
N ARG A 242 -17.84 19.79 2.59
CA ARG A 242 -18.53 19.37 1.37
C ARG A 242 -17.58 19.09 0.20
N CYS A 243 -16.55 19.92 0.02
CA CYS A 243 -15.62 19.82 -1.11
C CYS A 243 -14.17 19.56 -0.70
N LEU A 244 -13.90 19.49 0.61
CA LEU A 244 -12.57 19.30 1.21
C LEU A 244 -11.53 20.32 0.70
N ALA A 245 -11.98 21.54 0.38
CA ALA A 245 -11.14 22.66 -0.05
C ALA A 245 -11.12 23.78 1.00
N ASP A 246 -10.25 24.76 0.79
CA ASP A 246 -10.21 26.00 1.58
C ASP A 246 -11.60 26.67 1.58
N ALA A 247 -12.20 26.81 2.75
CA ALA A 247 -13.55 27.32 2.86
C ALA A 247 -13.68 28.80 2.45
N VAL A 248 -12.60 29.58 2.54
CA VAL A 248 -12.56 30.98 2.11
C VAL A 248 -12.72 31.08 0.59
N GLN A 249 -12.13 30.12 -0.12
CA GLN A 249 -12.10 30.10 -1.58
C GLN A 249 -13.18 29.18 -2.18
N CYS A 250 -13.96 28.48 -1.35
CA CYS A 250 -14.95 27.52 -1.83
C CYS A 250 -16.25 28.20 -2.28
N GLY A 251 -16.64 27.96 -3.53
CA GLY A 251 -17.85 28.51 -4.13
C GLY A 251 -19.16 27.82 -3.72
N CYS A 252 -19.14 26.79 -2.87
CA CYS A 252 -20.42 26.22 -2.43
C CYS A 252 -21.17 27.28 -1.59
N ARG A 253 -22.48 27.45 -1.75
CA ARG A 253 -23.32 28.31 -0.87
C ARG A 253 -24.34 27.44 -0.13
N ARG A 254 -24.85 27.95 1.01
CA ARG A 254 -25.93 27.32 1.78
C ARG A 254 -27.19 27.21 0.89
N GLY A 255 -27.80 26.02 0.85
CA GLY A 255 -29.21 25.87 0.51
C GLY A 255 -29.67 26.04 -0.95
N THR A 256 -28.80 26.35 -1.90
CA THR A 256 -29.15 26.28 -3.33
C THR A 256 -28.22 25.30 -4.02
N VAL A 257 -28.83 24.38 -4.79
CA VAL A 257 -28.11 23.57 -5.77
C VAL A 257 -27.33 24.57 -6.63
N PRO A 258 -25.98 24.58 -6.61
CA PRO A 258 -25.25 25.54 -7.41
C PRO A 258 -25.65 25.32 -8.86
N ALA A 259 -26.06 26.41 -9.52
CA ALA A 259 -26.05 26.49 -10.97
C ALA A 259 -24.70 25.94 -11.44
N ASP A 260 -24.76 25.07 -12.43
CA ASP A 260 -23.66 24.18 -12.82
C ASP A 260 -22.33 24.94 -12.83
N LEU A 261 -21.34 24.44 -12.07
CA LEU A 261 -20.00 25.02 -12.14
C LEU A 261 -19.61 25.02 -13.62
N PRO A 262 -19.12 26.13 -14.20
CA PRO A 262 -18.80 26.18 -15.61
C PRO A 262 -17.84 25.05 -15.96
N GLY A 263 -18.27 24.14 -16.84
CA GLY A 263 -17.49 22.96 -17.23
C GLY A 263 -17.60 21.75 -16.28
N SER A 264 -18.55 21.74 -15.34
CA SER A 264 -18.89 20.55 -14.53
C SER A 264 -20.15 19.85 -15.04
N LYS A 265 -20.21 18.53 -14.91
CA LYS A 265 -21.39 17.71 -15.18
C LYS A 265 -21.78 16.93 -13.93
N ARG A 266 -23.06 16.59 -13.78
CA ARG A 266 -23.55 15.83 -12.62
C ARG A 266 -23.44 14.34 -12.87
N CYS A 267 -23.04 13.61 -11.83
CA CYS A 267 -23.09 12.16 -11.85
C CYS A 267 -24.54 11.70 -12.05
N PRO A 268 -24.84 10.85 -13.05
CA PRO A 268 -26.19 10.39 -13.34
C PRO A 268 -26.77 9.51 -12.22
N PHE A 269 -25.93 8.99 -11.32
CA PHE A 269 -26.35 8.07 -10.25
C PHE A 269 -26.56 8.75 -8.90
N CYS A 270 -25.78 9.78 -8.58
CA CYS A 270 -25.85 10.45 -7.27
C CYS A 270 -26.02 11.97 -7.35
N SER A 271 -26.15 12.54 -8.56
CA SER A 271 -26.30 13.98 -8.83
C SER A 271 -25.17 14.88 -8.30
N SER A 272 -24.10 14.28 -7.77
CA SER A 272 -22.92 15.02 -7.30
C SER A 272 -22.23 15.66 -8.50
N PRO A 273 -21.87 16.95 -8.43
CA PRO A 273 -21.14 17.62 -9.50
C PRO A 273 -19.73 17.05 -9.60
N VAL A 274 -19.31 16.76 -10.82
CA VAL A 274 -17.96 16.31 -11.15
C VAL A 274 -17.41 17.25 -12.21
N THR A 275 -16.17 17.69 -12.03
CA THR A 275 -15.42 18.46 -13.03
C THR A 275 -14.42 17.54 -13.71
N HIS A 276 -14.30 17.69 -15.03
CA HIS A 276 -13.30 17.01 -15.85
C HIS A 276 -12.74 18.00 -16.86
N TYR A 277 -11.42 18.11 -16.93
CA TYR A 277 -10.67 19.01 -17.80
C TYR A 277 -9.96 18.25 -18.92
N LYS A 278 -9.56 18.95 -19.99
CA LYS A 278 -8.86 18.35 -21.14
C LYS A 278 -7.62 17.52 -20.77
N ASP A 279 -6.96 17.84 -19.66
CA ASP A 279 -5.73 17.18 -19.21
C ASP A 279 -5.96 16.10 -18.13
N ASP A 280 -7.20 15.83 -17.74
CA ASP A 280 -7.54 14.80 -16.73
C ASP A 280 -7.47 13.37 -17.30
N GLY A 281 -6.89 13.21 -18.48
CA GLY A 281 -6.69 11.95 -19.18
C GLY A 281 -7.98 11.44 -19.82
N CYS A 282 -8.70 10.58 -19.12
CA CYS A 282 -9.86 9.87 -19.67
C CYS A 282 -11.19 10.45 -19.18
N HIS A 283 -12.24 10.37 -20.00
CA HIS A 283 -13.61 10.72 -19.60
C HIS A 283 -14.25 9.69 -18.65
N HIS A 284 -13.49 8.69 -18.17
CA HIS A 284 -13.97 7.68 -17.23
C HIS A 284 -13.91 8.22 -15.79
N ILE A 285 -15.05 8.70 -15.31
CA ILE A 285 -15.16 9.17 -13.93
C ILE A 285 -15.10 7.99 -12.97
N GLY A 286 -14.21 8.12 -11.98
CA GLY A 286 -13.95 7.10 -10.98
C GLY A 286 -12.83 6.13 -11.32
N TYR A 287 -12.19 6.26 -12.48
CA TYR A 287 -10.99 5.50 -12.83
C TYR A 287 -9.88 5.73 -11.79
N GLY A 288 -9.29 4.64 -11.27
CA GLY A 288 -8.19 4.70 -10.30
C GLY A 288 -8.56 5.14 -8.88
N ILE A 289 -9.82 5.51 -8.61
CA ILE A 289 -10.29 5.95 -7.27
C ILE A 289 -11.51 5.17 -6.76
N GLY A 290 -11.90 4.08 -7.44
CA GLY A 290 -13.00 3.22 -7.01
C GLY A 290 -14.39 3.80 -7.27
N GLY A 291 -14.55 4.60 -8.33
CA GLY A 291 -15.84 5.13 -8.76
C GLY A 291 -16.09 6.58 -8.35
N CYS A 292 -17.31 7.05 -8.62
CA CYS A 292 -17.75 8.40 -8.27
C CYS A 292 -17.68 8.60 -6.75
N GLN A 293 -16.91 9.60 -6.31
CA GLN A 293 -16.76 9.97 -4.90
C GLN A 293 -17.96 10.79 -4.36
N GLY A 294 -18.99 10.99 -5.20
CA GLY A 294 -20.23 11.63 -4.79
C GLY A 294 -20.99 10.81 -3.75
N ARG A 295 -22.03 11.40 -3.15
CA ARG A 295 -22.89 10.71 -2.18
C ARG A 295 -24.30 10.53 -2.72
N ASN A 296 -24.85 9.34 -2.50
CA ASN A 296 -26.25 9.03 -2.77
C ASN A 296 -27.17 9.78 -1.78
N PRO A 297 -28.49 9.87 -2.06
CA PRO A 297 -29.45 10.52 -1.16
C PRO A 297 -29.49 9.94 0.25
N ASP A 298 -29.16 8.66 0.40
CA ASP A 298 -29.05 7.95 1.69
C ASP A 298 -27.72 8.20 2.44
N GLY A 299 -26.83 9.02 1.87
CA GLY A 299 -25.54 9.39 2.45
C GLY A 299 -24.38 8.44 2.13
N THR A 300 -24.64 7.30 1.48
CA THR A 300 -23.61 6.34 1.07
C THR A 300 -22.74 6.89 -0.07
N VAL A 301 -21.49 6.42 -0.19
CA VAL A 301 -20.61 6.80 -1.31
C VAL A 301 -21.15 6.15 -2.59
N CYS A 302 -21.22 6.93 -3.67
CA CYS A 302 -21.81 6.48 -4.93
C CYS A 302 -21.05 5.30 -5.54
N GLY A 303 -19.72 5.40 -5.66
CA GLY A 303 -18.85 4.31 -6.14
C GLY A 303 -19.12 3.86 -7.58
N ARG A 304 -20.06 4.48 -8.31
CA ARG A 304 -20.37 4.14 -9.70
C ARG A 304 -19.34 4.74 -10.65
N HIS A 305 -18.91 3.95 -11.61
CA HIS A 305 -18.06 4.39 -12.70
C HIS A 305 -18.92 4.87 -13.87
N TRP A 306 -18.59 6.01 -14.48
CA TRP A 306 -19.45 6.59 -15.51
C TRP A 306 -18.68 7.47 -16.51
N CYS A 307 -19.25 7.64 -17.71
CA CYS A 307 -18.65 8.46 -18.77
C CYS A 307 -19.02 9.94 -18.61
N TYR A 308 -18.02 10.82 -18.51
CA TYR A 308 -18.22 12.26 -18.42
C TYR A 308 -18.91 12.84 -19.66
N VAL A 309 -18.68 12.26 -20.85
CA VAL A 309 -19.29 12.73 -22.10
C VAL A 309 -20.75 12.27 -22.18
N CYS A 310 -20.99 10.95 -22.09
CA CYS A 310 -22.29 10.33 -22.32
C CYS A 310 -23.24 10.33 -21.12
N LEU A 311 -22.77 10.63 -19.91
CA LEU A 311 -23.56 10.55 -18.67
C LEU A 311 -24.20 9.16 -18.43
N CYS A 312 -23.51 8.09 -18.79
CA CYS A 312 -23.97 6.70 -18.60
C CYS A 312 -22.95 5.87 -17.81
N GLU A 313 -23.35 4.69 -17.34
CA GLU A 313 -22.46 3.74 -16.64
C GLU A 313 -21.27 3.36 -17.52
N TRP A 314 -20.09 3.25 -16.92
CA TRP A 314 -18.87 2.91 -17.63
C TRP A 314 -18.50 1.43 -17.46
N PRO A 315 -18.09 0.73 -18.55
CA PRO A 315 -17.96 1.23 -19.91
C PRO A 315 -19.30 1.27 -20.66
N GLY A 316 -19.63 2.41 -21.26
CA GLY A 316 -20.74 2.48 -22.21
C GLY A 316 -20.39 1.80 -23.55
N PRO A 317 -21.37 1.46 -24.40
CA PRO A 317 -21.19 0.60 -25.57
C PRO A 317 -20.12 1.08 -26.56
N THR A 318 -19.89 2.40 -26.64
CA THR A 318 -18.90 2.99 -27.55
C THR A 318 -17.95 3.98 -26.88
N CYS A 319 -18.04 4.17 -25.57
CA CYS A 319 -17.32 5.24 -24.86
C CYS A 319 -15.80 5.12 -24.95
N MET A 320 -15.26 3.89 -24.85
CA MET A 320 -13.83 3.61 -25.00
C MET A 320 -13.32 3.78 -26.43
N ARG A 321 -14.19 3.68 -27.44
CA ARG A 321 -13.79 3.79 -28.85
C ARG A 321 -13.91 5.22 -29.34
N ASP A 322 -15.02 5.89 -29.01
CA ASP A 322 -15.39 7.15 -29.65
C ASP A 322 -14.84 8.37 -28.90
N HIS A 323 -14.67 8.27 -27.57
CA HIS A 323 -14.25 9.40 -26.74
C HIS A 323 -13.65 8.93 -25.41
N TRP A 324 -12.72 7.98 -25.42
CA TRP A 324 -12.03 7.56 -24.19
C TRP A 324 -11.27 8.74 -23.58
N PHE A 325 -10.50 9.43 -24.41
CA PHE A 325 -9.66 10.57 -24.02
C PHE A 325 -10.14 11.86 -24.68
N CYS A 326 -9.68 13.00 -24.17
CA CYS A 326 -9.94 14.28 -24.79
C CYS A 326 -9.25 14.38 -26.16
N SER A 327 -10.02 14.81 -27.18
CA SER A 327 -9.49 15.23 -28.47
C SER A 327 -9.48 16.76 -28.58
N SER A 328 -8.84 17.29 -29.63
CA SER A 328 -8.89 18.72 -29.96
C SER A 328 -10.31 19.26 -30.10
N SER A 329 -11.26 18.41 -30.49
CA SER A 329 -12.69 18.70 -30.63
C SER A 329 -13.53 18.41 -29.38
N CYS A 330 -12.95 18.06 -28.22
CA CYS A 330 -13.74 17.90 -27.00
C CYS A 330 -14.22 19.25 -26.45
N ASP A 331 -15.51 19.31 -26.06
CA ASP A 331 -16.15 20.41 -25.32
C ASP A 331 -15.75 20.48 -23.82
N CYS A 332 -14.70 19.75 -23.44
CA CYS A 332 -14.14 19.75 -22.10
C CYS A 332 -13.55 21.13 -21.77
N PRO A 333 -13.79 21.69 -20.56
CA PRO A 333 -13.20 22.97 -20.16
C PRO A 333 -11.67 22.90 -20.12
N GLY A 334 -11.00 23.99 -20.50
CA GLY A 334 -9.56 24.20 -20.28
C GLY A 334 -9.28 24.66 -18.84
N ARG A 335 -8.09 24.35 -18.30
CA ARG A 335 -7.66 24.91 -17.00
C ARG A 335 -7.54 26.43 -17.12
N ARG A 336 -8.11 27.18 -16.16
CA ARG A 336 -7.81 28.61 -16.04
C ARG A 336 -6.39 28.77 -15.50
N GLU A 337 -5.53 29.47 -16.24
CA GLU A 337 -4.22 29.88 -15.77
C GLU A 337 -4.38 30.82 -14.56
N THR A 338 -3.65 30.54 -13.48
CA THR A 338 -3.55 31.43 -12.33
C THR A 338 -2.76 32.68 -12.73
N PRO A 339 -3.20 33.91 -12.39
CA PRO A 339 -2.45 35.11 -12.71
C PRO A 339 -1.12 35.09 -11.96
N ASP A 340 -0.05 35.32 -12.73
CA ASP A 340 1.32 35.33 -12.28
C ASP A 340 1.51 36.34 -11.14
N ARG A 341 2.16 35.90 -10.06
CA ARG A 341 2.39 36.72 -8.86
C ARG A 341 3.66 37.54 -9.07
N THR A 342 3.55 38.58 -9.89
CA THR A 342 4.58 39.63 -10.01
C THR A 342 4.03 40.96 -9.48
N THR A 343 4.33 41.24 -8.22
CA THR A 343 4.83 42.49 -7.61
C THR A 343 4.73 42.38 -6.10
#